data_AF-A0AAU9N125-F1
#
_entry.id   AF-A0AAU9N125-F1
#
_cell.length_a   1.000
_cell.length_b   1.000
_cell.length_c   1.000
_cell.angle_alpha   90.00
_cell.angle_beta   90.00
_cell.angle_gamma   90.00
#
_symmetry.space_group_name_H-M   'P 1'
#
loop_
_entity.id
_entity.type
_entity.pdbx_description
1 polymer ?
#
loop_
_entity_poly.entity_id
_entity_poly.type
_entity_poly.pdbx_seq_one_letter_code
_entity_poly.pdbx_strand_id
1 'polypeptide(L)'
;MGELDAKPLIASAKRRCLSEEDTAKFVSLWEDHLRDPSWHPFKVIAIGEGESKEMVDEEDEKIAMLKGESDEDVYNAVVKALKEMNEYNPSGRYPLPELWNHKEKRKATLKEGFEFILKQWRIYKNMKRD
;
A
#
# COMPACT_ATOMS: atom_id res chain seq x y z
N MET A 1 2.44 -3.93 -3.13
CA MET A 1 1.46 -3.68 -2.06
C MET A 1 2.15 -2.98 -0.90
N GLY A 2 1.50 -1.99 -0.32
CA GLY A 2 1.99 -1.22 0.82
C GLY A 2 2.82 0.01 0.46
N GLU A 3 3.01 0.31 -0.82
CA GLU A 3 3.70 1.53 -1.25
C GLU A 3 2.72 2.72 -1.21
N LEU A 4 3.18 3.85 -0.65
CA LEU A 4 2.38 5.07 -0.61
C LEU A 4 2.27 5.65 -2.01
N ASP A 5 1.03 5.84 -2.49
CA ASP A 5 0.82 6.64 -3.70
C ASP A 5 1.10 8.10 -3.39
N ALA A 6 2.24 8.62 -3.85
CA ALA A 6 2.64 10.00 -3.61
C ALA A 6 1.81 11.02 -4.41
N LYS A 7 1.06 10.61 -5.44
CA LYS A 7 0.37 11.55 -6.35
C LYS A 7 -0.65 12.44 -5.61
N PRO A 8 -1.51 11.92 -4.71
CA PRO A 8 -2.44 12.75 -3.96
C PRO A 8 -1.72 13.72 -3.02
N LEU A 9 -0.63 13.29 -2.39
CA LEU A 9 0.18 14.14 -1.51
C LEU A 9 0.80 15.30 -2.28
N ILE A 10 1.39 15.01 -3.44
CA ILE A 10 1.95 16.03 -4.34
C ILE A 10 0.86 16.99 -4.84
N ALA A 11 -0.32 16.48 -5.19
CA ALA A 11 -1.44 17.30 -5.65
C ALA A 11 -2.00 18.20 -4.52
N SER A 12 -2.07 17.69 -3.29
CA SER A 12 -2.44 18.47 -2.11
C SER A 12 -1.42 19.56 -1.79
N ALA A 13 -0.13 19.20 -1.80
CA ALA A 13 0.97 20.14 -1.57
C ALA A 13 0.99 21.29 -2.59
N LYS A 14 0.75 20.99 -3.88
CA LYS A 14 0.61 22.01 -4.92
C LYS A 14 -0.55 22.96 -4.68
N ARG A 15 -1.70 22.46 -4.22
CA ARG A 15 -2.87 23.30 -3.87
C ARG A 15 -2.58 24.21 -2.67
N ARG A 16 -1.78 23.72 -1.72
CA ARG A 16 -1.28 24.50 -0.58
C ARG A 16 -0.12 25.43 -0.94
N CYS A 17 0.28 25.50 -2.22
CA CYS A 17 1.42 26.30 -2.71
C CYS A 17 2.73 26.00 -1.96
N LEU A 18 2.93 24.75 -1.54
CA LEU A 18 4.16 24.31 -0.92
C LEU A 18 5.32 24.33 -1.93
N SER A 19 6.54 24.55 -1.44
CA SER A 19 7.74 24.40 -2.23
C SER A 19 7.95 22.92 -2.62
N GLU A 20 8.83 22.66 -3.60
CA GLU A 20 9.22 21.28 -3.94
C GLU A 20 9.86 20.57 -2.75
N GLU A 21 10.67 21.29 -1.96
CA GLU A 21 11.31 20.77 -0.76
C GLU A 21 10.29 20.41 0.33
N ASP A 22 9.31 21.28 0.57
CA ASP A 22 8.25 21.02 1.56
C ASP A 22 7.31 19.91 1.10
N THR A 23 7.07 19.80 -0.21
CA THR A 23 6.31 18.68 -0.79
C THR A 23 7.04 17.36 -0.57
N ALA A 24 8.35 17.32 -0.81
CA ALA A 24 9.16 16.13 -0.58
C ALA A 24 9.16 15.75 0.91
N LYS A 25 9.35 16.72 1.82
CA LYS A 25 9.25 16.49 3.27
C LYS A 25 7.88 15.96 3.68
N PHE A 26 6.80 16.48 3.10
CA PHE A 26 5.45 16.02 3.38
C PHE A 26 5.23 14.56 2.96
N VAL A 27 5.72 14.17 1.78
CA VAL A 27 5.65 12.78 1.31
C VAL A 27 6.48 11.87 2.21
N SER A 28 7.75 12.22 2.45
CA SER A 28 8.65 11.40 3.28
C SER A 28 8.16 11.26 4.71
N LEU A 29 7.56 12.30 5.30
CA LEU A 29 6.95 12.22 6.64
C LEU A 29 5.91 11.10 6.73
N TRP A 30 5.03 10.98 5.74
CA TRP A 30 4.02 9.93 5.71
C TRP A 30 4.62 8.56 5.41
N GLU A 31 5.62 8.48 4.53
CA GLU A 31 6.36 7.23 4.31
C GLU A 31 7.05 6.74 5.59
N ASP A 32 7.65 7.64 6.36
CA ASP A 32 8.33 7.33 7.62
C ASP A 32 7.34 6.88 8.69
N HIS A 33 6.19 7.57 8.82
CA HIS A 33 5.11 7.11 9.69
C HIS A 33 4.67 5.69 9.31
N LEU A 34 4.39 5.43 8.04
CA LEU A 34 3.95 4.09 7.58
C LEU A 34 4.99 3.00 7.85
N ARG A 35 6.28 3.34 7.80
CA ARG A 35 7.40 2.42 8.05
C ARG A 35 7.67 2.21 9.54
N ASP A 36 7.14 3.04 10.43
CA ASP A 36 7.32 2.93 11.87
C ASP A 36 6.56 1.71 12.41
N PRO A 37 7.26 0.66 12.89
CA PRO A 37 6.61 -0.52 13.43
C PRO A 37 5.91 -0.25 14.78
N SER A 38 6.26 0.83 15.48
CA SER A 38 5.61 1.23 16.73
C SER A 38 4.25 1.90 16.50
N TRP A 39 4.00 2.42 15.30
CA TRP A 39 2.71 2.97 14.93
C TRP A 39 1.81 1.88 14.36
N HIS A 40 0.78 1.52 15.15
CA HIS A 40 -0.20 0.50 14.79
C HIS A 40 -1.62 1.00 15.10
N PRO A 41 -2.16 1.93 14.28
CA PRO A 41 -3.45 2.58 14.53
C PRO A 41 -4.60 1.68 14.06
N PHE A 42 -4.70 0.49 14.65
CA PHE A 42 -5.72 -0.50 14.33
C PHE A 42 -6.46 -0.92 15.60
N LYS A 43 -7.76 -1.12 15.46
CA LYS A 43 -8.64 -1.65 16.49
C LYS A 43 -9.35 -2.90 16.02
N VAL A 44 -9.54 -3.84 16.94
CA VAL A 44 -10.27 -5.08 16.70
C VAL A 44 -11.73 -4.86 17.07
N ILE A 45 -12.63 -5.02 16.10
CA ILE A 45 -14.07 -4.87 16.28
C ILE A 45 -14.71 -6.26 16.15
N ALA A 46 -15.55 -6.63 17.10
CA ALA A 46 -16.34 -7.86 17.03
C ALA A 46 -17.51 -7.67 16.04
N ILE A 47 -17.64 -8.58 15.07
CA ILE A 47 -18.70 -8.56 14.05
C ILE A 47 -19.78 -9.61 14.34
N GLY A 48 -19.49 -10.58 15.20
CA GLY A 48 -20.44 -11.62 15.61
C GLY A 48 -19.84 -12.60 16.63
N GLU A 49 -20.53 -13.71 16.89
CA GLU A 49 -20.02 -14.77 17.77
C GLU A 49 -18.73 -15.37 17.19
N GLY A 50 -17.60 -15.04 17.83
CA GLY A 50 -16.29 -15.57 17.46
C GLY A 50 -15.59 -14.88 16.28
N GLU A 51 -16.24 -13.93 15.61
CA GLU A 51 -15.66 -13.19 14.49
C GLU A 51 -15.25 -11.78 14.90
N SER A 52 -13.99 -11.43 14.60
CA SER A 52 -13.47 -10.09 14.79
C SER A 52 -12.71 -9.63 13.56
N LYS A 53 -12.70 -8.32 13.32
CA LYS A 53 -12.02 -7.69 12.20
C LYS A 53 -11.19 -6.52 12.69
N GLU A 54 -9.99 -6.44 12.16
CA GLU A 54 -9.10 -5.32 12.38
C GLU A 54 -9.50 -4.17 11.42
N MET A 55 -9.76 -3.00 11.99
CA MET A 55 -10.08 -1.78 11.25
C MET A 55 -9.17 -0.66 11.71
N VAL A 56 -8.89 0.30 10.81
CA VAL A 56 -8.11 1.48 11.16
C VAL A 56 -8.85 2.24 12.25
N ASP A 57 -8.12 2.64 13.28
CA ASP A 57 -8.67 3.46 14.34
C ASP A 57 -8.72 4.92 13.88
N GLU A 58 -9.94 5.41 13.59
CA GLU A 58 -10.14 6.79 13.17
C GLU A 58 -9.86 7.82 14.28
N GLU A 59 -9.76 7.37 15.54
CA GLU A 59 -9.44 8.21 16.70
C GLU A 59 -7.93 8.32 16.96
N ASP A 60 -7.10 7.54 16.26
CA ASP A 60 -5.64 7.68 16.33
C ASP A 60 -5.23 9.10 15.94
N GLU A 61 -4.32 9.71 16.71
CA GLU A 61 -3.92 11.12 16.56
C GLU A 61 -3.52 11.47 15.12
N LYS A 62 -2.69 10.63 14.48
CA LYS A 62 -2.20 10.88 13.11
C LYS A 62 -3.30 10.62 12.09
N ILE A 63 -4.14 9.60 12.27
CA ILE A 63 -5.27 9.32 11.38
C ILE A 63 -6.34 10.42 11.46
N ALA A 64 -6.66 10.88 12.67
CA ALA A 64 -7.60 11.96 12.91
C ALA A 64 -7.10 13.29 12.33
N MET A 65 -5.82 13.62 12.54
CA MET A 65 -5.17 14.79 11.92
C MET A 65 -5.23 14.71 10.40
N LEU A 66 -4.93 13.54 9.82
CA LEU A 66 -4.98 13.35 8.37
C LEU A 66 -6.40 13.56 7.82
N LYS A 67 -7.42 13.06 8.52
CA LYS A 67 -8.83 13.21 8.13
C LYS A 67 -9.34 14.66 8.27
N GLY A 68 -8.84 15.40 9.26
CA GLY A 68 -9.25 16.78 9.53
C GLY A 68 -8.54 17.83 8.67
N GLU A 69 -7.27 17.63 8.35
CA GLU A 69 -6.44 18.64 7.69
C GLU A 69 -6.19 18.38 6.20
N SER A 70 -6.23 17.11 5.78
CA SER A 70 -5.82 16.72 4.43
C SER A 70 -7.00 16.46 3.50
N ASP A 71 -6.69 16.48 2.21
CA ASP A 71 -7.66 16.12 1.18
C ASP A 71 -8.05 14.64 1.28
N GLU A 72 -9.29 14.32 0.91
CA GLU A 72 -9.83 12.96 0.96
C GLU A 72 -8.93 11.96 0.19
N ASP A 73 -8.38 12.37 -0.96
CA ASP A 73 -7.47 11.53 -1.75
C ASP A 73 -6.15 11.22 -1.00
N VAL A 74 -5.65 12.16 -0.19
CA VAL A 74 -4.45 11.95 0.64
C VAL A 74 -4.76 10.96 1.75
N TYR A 75 -5.87 11.17 2.45
CA TYR A 75 -6.34 10.25 3.48
C TYR A 75 -6.48 8.83 2.93
N ASN A 76 -7.15 8.68 1.79
CA ASN A 76 -7.36 7.39 1.13
C ASN A 76 -6.04 6.74 0.72
N ALA A 77 -5.08 7.49 0.19
CA ALA A 77 -3.77 6.96 -0.20
C ALA A 77 -2.99 6.41 1.01
N VAL A 78 -2.90 7.17 2.10
CA VAL A 78 -2.19 6.75 3.31
C VAL A 78 -2.88 5.57 3.97
N VAL A 79 -4.20 5.61 4.15
CA VAL A 79 -4.96 4.52 4.79
C VAL A 79 -4.88 3.24 3.96
N LYS A 80 -4.89 3.35 2.63
CA LYS A 80 -4.69 2.20 1.75
C LYS A 80 -3.30 1.59 1.92
N ALA A 81 -2.24 2.41 1.88
CA ALA A 81 -0.87 1.94 2.07
C ALA A 81 -0.70 1.27 3.44
N LEU A 82 -1.25 1.87 4.50
CA LEU A 82 -1.24 1.35 5.87
C LEU A 82 -1.91 -0.02 5.96
N LYS A 83 -3.11 -0.18 5.39
CA LYS A 83 -3.84 -1.46 5.35
C LYS A 83 -3.08 -2.53 4.59
N GLU A 84 -2.55 -2.19 3.41
CA GLU A 84 -1.76 -3.11 2.61
C GLU A 84 -0.46 -3.53 3.32
N MET A 85 0.24 -2.62 4.01
CA MET A 85 1.41 -2.99 4.81
C MET A 85 1.04 -3.95 5.95
N ASN A 86 -0.09 -3.72 6.61
CA ASN A 86 -0.55 -4.57 7.70
C ASN A 86 -0.95 -5.99 7.21
N GLU A 87 -1.57 -6.07 6.03
CA GLU A 87 -1.96 -7.36 5.43
C GLU A 87 -0.75 -8.16 4.92
N TYR A 88 0.21 -7.49 4.28
CA TYR A 88 1.30 -8.16 3.56
C TYR A 88 2.59 -8.32 4.35
N ASN A 89 2.90 -7.38 5.24
CA ASN A 89 4.16 -7.34 5.97
C ASN A 89 4.01 -6.60 7.32
N PRO A 90 3.15 -7.09 8.23
CA PRO A 90 2.80 -6.38 9.45
C PRO A 90 4.02 -6.08 10.33
N SER A 91 4.99 -7.00 10.40
CA SER A 91 6.21 -6.81 11.19
C SER A 91 7.29 -6.01 10.47
N GLY A 92 7.45 -6.19 9.15
CA GLY A 92 8.53 -5.57 8.41
C GLY A 92 8.25 -4.14 7.94
N ARG A 93 6.98 -3.76 7.77
CA ARG A 93 6.56 -2.40 7.38
C ARG A 93 7.27 -1.84 6.12
N TYR A 94 7.66 -2.71 5.19
CA TYR A 94 8.14 -2.30 3.87
C TYR A 94 7.21 -2.83 2.77
N PRO A 95 7.02 -2.07 1.67
CA PRO A 95 6.23 -2.53 0.54
C PRO A 95 6.80 -3.81 -0.06
N LEU A 96 5.91 -4.73 -0.44
CA LEU A 96 6.28 -5.95 -1.13
C LEU A 96 5.87 -5.89 -2.61
N PRO A 97 6.77 -6.29 -3.54
CA PRO A 97 6.39 -6.50 -4.93
C PRO A 97 5.27 -7.52 -5.03
N GLU A 98 4.29 -7.24 -5.88
CA GLU A 98 3.13 -8.12 -6.11
C GLU A 98 3.07 -8.51 -7.58
N LEU A 99 2.75 -9.77 -7.85
CA LEU A 99 2.60 -10.22 -9.23
C LEU A 99 1.29 -9.68 -9.78
N TRP A 100 1.35 -8.94 -10.90
CA TRP A 100 0.18 -8.26 -11.46
C TRP A 100 -0.22 -8.83 -12.82
N ASN A 101 -1.51 -9.17 -12.98
CA ASN A 101 -2.07 -9.51 -14.27
C ASN A 101 -2.58 -8.23 -14.96
N HIS A 102 -1.78 -7.69 -15.88
CA HIS A 102 -2.11 -6.47 -16.61
C HIS A 102 -3.38 -6.60 -17.48
N LYS A 103 -3.69 -7.80 -17.97
CA LYS A 103 -4.88 -8.04 -18.81
C LYS A 103 -6.15 -7.95 -17.97
N GLU A 104 -6.16 -8.62 -16.82
CA GLU A 104 -7.31 -8.70 -15.93
C GLU A 104 -7.36 -7.54 -14.92
N LYS A 105 -6.35 -6.67 -14.92
CA LYS A 105 -6.21 -5.50 -14.02
C LYS A 105 -6.37 -5.86 -12.54
N ARG A 106 -5.82 -7.00 -12.13
CA ARG A 106 -5.82 -7.49 -10.75
C ARG A 106 -4.52 -8.21 -10.42
N LYS A 107 -4.33 -8.50 -9.14
CA LYS A 107 -3.29 -9.42 -8.67
C LYS A 107 -3.36 -10.73 -9.46
N ALA A 108 -2.21 -11.18 -9.93
CA ALA A 108 -2.08 -12.46 -10.61
C ALA A 108 -2.26 -13.59 -9.59
N THR A 109 -2.97 -14.61 -10.00
CA THR A 109 -3.10 -15.85 -9.23
C THR A 109 -1.81 -16.65 -9.32
N LEU A 110 -1.59 -17.53 -8.33
CA LEU A 110 -0.46 -18.48 -8.36
C LEU A 110 -0.46 -19.33 -9.63
N LYS A 111 -1.65 -19.74 -10.10
CA LYS A 111 -1.83 -20.50 -11.33
C LYS A 111 -1.34 -19.72 -12.56
N GLU A 112 -1.77 -18.46 -12.70
CA GLU A 112 -1.33 -17.59 -13.81
C GLU A 112 0.20 -17.39 -13.80
N GLY A 113 0.79 -17.19 -12.62
CA GLY A 113 2.24 -17.08 -12.46
C GLY A 113 2.97 -18.36 -12.86
N PHE A 114 2.49 -19.52 -12.41
CA PHE A 114 3.08 -20.82 -12.74
C PHE A 114 2.98 -21.15 -14.23
N GLU A 115 1.82 -20.90 -14.85
CA GLU A 115 1.61 -21.08 -16.29
C GLU A 115 2.55 -20.17 -17.10
N PHE A 116 2.76 -18.93 -16.65
CA PHE A 116 3.71 -18.01 -17.28
C PHE A 116 5.15 -18.55 -17.21
N ILE A 117 5.61 -18.97 -16.03
CA ILE A 117 6.96 -19.52 -15.84
C ILE A 117 7.17 -20.78 -16.71
N LEU A 118 6.20 -21.70 -16.72
CA LEU A 118 6.26 -22.91 -17.55
C LEU A 118 6.36 -22.59 -19.04
N LYS A 119 5.62 -21.57 -19.50
CA LYS A 119 5.69 -21.12 -20.90
C LYS A 119 7.09 -20.59 -21.22
N GLN A 120 7.67 -19.73 -20.39
CA GLN A 120 9.02 -19.19 -20.58
C GLN A 120 10.08 -20.30 -20.60
N TRP A 121 9.98 -21.26 -19.69
CA TRP A 121 10.88 -22.40 -19.63
C TRP A 121 10.86 -23.25 -20.90
N ARG A 122 9.67 -23.52 -21.47
CA ARG A 122 9.54 -24.27 -22.74
C ARG A 122 10.18 -23.52 -23.92
N ILE A 123 9.98 -22.21 -24.00
CA ILE A 123 10.60 -21.37 -25.04
C ILE A 123 12.12 -21.44 -24.94
N TYR A 124 12.66 -21.21 -23.73
CA TYR A 124 14.10 -21.26 -23.49
C TYR A 124 14.72 -22.62 -23.83
N LYS A 125 14.04 -23.72 -23.48
CA LYS A 125 14.51 -25.08 -23.78
C LYS A 125 14.54 -25.37 -25.28
N ASN A 126 13.60 -24.84 -26.04
CA ASN A 126 13.57 -25.01 -27.49
C ASN A 126 14.66 -24.19 -28.18
N MET A 127 14.95 -22.98 -27.71
CA MET A 127 16.04 -22.14 -28.25
C MET A 127 17.45 -22.72 -28.03
N LYS A 128 17.63 -23.59 -27.03
CA LYS A 128 18.92 -24.27 -26.78
C LYS A 128 19.13 -25.55 -27.60
N ARG A 129 18.11 -25.97 -28.35
CA ARG A 129 18.16 -27.20 -29.16
C ARG A 129 18.52 -26.93 -30.62
N ASP A 130 18.54 -25.66 -31.01
CA ASP A 130 19.02 -25.15 -32.29
C ASP A 130 20.44 -24.57 -32.13
#